data_AF-A0A7V9PA80-F1
#
_entry.id   AF-A0A7V9PA80-F1
#
_cell.length_a   1.000
_cell.length_b   1.000
_cell.length_c   1.000
_cell.angle_alpha   90.00
_cell.angle_beta   90.00
_cell.angle_gamma   90.00
#
_symmetry.space_group_name_H-M   'P 1'
#
loop_
_entity.id
_entity.type
_entity.pdbx_description
1 polymer ?
#
loop_
_entity_poly.entity_id
_entity_poly.type
_entity_poly.pdbx_seq_one_letter_code
_entity_poly.pdbx_strand_id
1 'polypeptide(L)' 'MTTTTQEIIEKFARLPISEKREVASVILRDTLETETPDLSDDEFIFNAEEIFLELDSREEAHDGES' A
#
# COMPACT_ATOMS: atom_id res chain seq x y z
N MET A 1 -22.40 -9.60 -0.97
CA MET A 1 -21.94 -9.17 -2.31
C MET A 1 -23.15 -9.02 -3.22
N THR A 2 -23.20 -7.97 -4.03
CA THR A 2 -24.23 -7.84 -5.07
C THR A 2 -23.85 -8.65 -6.31
N THR A 3 -24.82 -9.00 -7.15
CA THR A 3 -24.57 -9.65 -8.45
C THR A 3 -23.53 -8.87 -9.28
N THR A 4 -23.66 -7.53 -9.28
CA THR A 4 -22.73 -6.63 -9.96
C THR A 4 -21.30 -6.75 -9.42
N THR A 5 -21.11 -6.80 -8.10
CA THR A 5 -19.77 -6.96 -7.50
C THR A 5 -19.15 -8.30 -7.91
N GLN A 6 -19.95 -9.37 -7.97
CA GLN A 6 -19.47 -10.70 -8.35
C GLN A 6 -19.02 -10.75 -9.81
N GLU A 7 -19.80 -10.17 -10.72
CA GLU A 7 -19.44 -10.07 -12.13
C GLU A 7 -18.15 -9.30 -12.37
N ILE A 8 -17.91 -8.23 -11.61
CA ILE A 8 -16.67 -7.43 -11.69
C ILE A 8 -15.46 -8.29 -11.28
N ILE A 9 -15.57 -9.04 -10.19
CA ILE A 9 -14.49 -9.92 -9.71
C ILE A 9 -14.21 -11.04 -10.71
N GLU A 10 -15.25 -11.67 -11.26
CA GLU A 10 -15.09 -12.73 -12.26
C GLU A 10 -14.44 -12.22 -13.55
N LYS A 11 -14.80 -11.01 -14.00
CA LYS A 11 -14.16 -10.37 -15.15
C LYS A 11 -12.70 -10.03 -14.87
N PHE A 12 -12.42 -9.43 -13.72
CA PHE A 12 -11.05 -9.11 -13.29
C PHE A 12 -10.17 -10.37 -13.22
N ALA A 13 -10.68 -11.48 -12.70
CA ALA A 13 -9.94 -12.73 -12.58
C ALA A 13 -9.48 -13.29 -13.94
N ARG A 14 -10.21 -13.00 -15.03
CA ARG A 14 -9.91 -13.46 -16.39
C ARG A 14 -8.95 -12.55 -17.15
N LEU A 15 -8.61 -11.36 -16.62
CA LEU A 15 -7.70 -10.42 -17.28
C LEU A 15 -6.26 -10.93 -17.32
N PRO A 16 -5.48 -10.57 -18.36
CA PRO A 16 -4.03 -10.70 -18.38
C PRO A 16 -3.38 -9.97 -17.19
N ILE A 17 -2.19 -10.42 -16.78
CA ILE A 17 -1.47 -9.84 -15.63
C ILE A 17 -1.20 -8.34 -15.81
N SER A 18 -0.90 -7.90 -17.03
CA SER A 18 -0.68 -6.48 -17.35
C SER A 18 -1.91 -5.63 -17.06
N GLU A 19 -3.08 -6.08 -17.49
CA GLU A 19 -4.36 -5.38 -17.30
C GLU A 19 -4.82 -5.46 -15.84
N LYS A 20 -4.57 -6.58 -15.14
CA LYS A 20 -4.83 -6.70 -13.70
C LYS A 20 -4.05 -5.66 -12.90
N ARG A 21 -2.80 -5.40 -13.26
CA ARG A 21 -1.97 -4.38 -12.59
C ARG A 21 -2.51 -2.97 -12.79
N GLU A 22 -2.99 -2.67 -13.99
CA GLU A 22 -3.60 -1.37 -14.30
C GLU A 22 -4.89 -1.16 -13.50
N VAL A 23 -5.78 -2.16 -13.48
CA VAL A 23 -7.01 -2.10 -12.68
C VAL A 23 -6.69 -2.01 -11.18
N ALA A 24 -5.71 -2.78 -10.68
CA ALA A 24 -5.29 -2.70 -9.28
C ALA A 24 -4.75 -1.31 -8.93
N SER A 25 -3.99 -0.67 -9.81
CA SER A 25 -3.48 0.69 -9.59
C SER A 25 -4.61 1.71 -9.46
N VAL A 26 -5.66 1.60 -10.28
CA VAL A 26 -6.82 2.50 -10.22
C VAL A 26 -7.60 2.27 -8.94
N ILE A 27 -7.88 1.01 -8.58
CA ILE A 27 -8.58 0.66 -7.34
C ILE A 27 -7.80 1.18 -6.15
N LEU A 28 -6.48 0.90 -6.07
CA LEU A 28 -5.62 1.34 -4.97
C LEU A 28 -5.65 2.86 -4.81
N ARG A 29 -5.53 3.61 -5.92
CA ARG A 29 -5.62 5.07 -5.91
C ARG A 29 -6.96 5.57 -5.36
N ASP A 30 -8.07 4.99 -5.81
CA ASP A 30 -9.41 5.35 -5.35
C ASP A 30 -9.63 4.98 -3.88
N THR A 31 -9.14 3.82 -3.43
CA THR A 31 -9.25 3.39 -2.03
C THR A 31 -8.41 4.24 -1.08
N LEU A 32 -7.25 4.74 -1.53
CA LEU A 32 -6.43 5.67 -0.74
C LEU A 32 -7.16 7.01 -0.51
N GLU A 33 -8.00 7.45 -1.44
CA GLU A 33 -8.82 8.66 -1.26
C GLU A 33 -10.06 8.40 -0.39
N THR A 34 -10.44 7.15 -0.16
CA THR A 34 -11.73 6.79 0.45
C THR A 34 -11.62 6.19 1.86
N GLU A 35 -10.54 5.46 2.19
CA GLU A 35 -10.47 4.65 3.41
C GLU A 35 -9.06 4.58 4.03
N THR A 36 -8.37 5.70 4.22
CA THR A 36 -7.36 5.72 5.30
C THR A 36 -8.11 5.94 6.61
N PRO A 37 -8.22 4.94 7.51
CA PRO A 37 -8.72 5.20 8.85
C PRO A 37 -7.87 6.31 9.47
N ASP A 38 -8.50 7.18 10.27
CA ASP A 38 -7.77 8.19 11.02
C ASP A 38 -6.68 7.49 11.83
N LEU A 39 -5.44 7.74 11.46
CA LEU A 39 -4.27 7.22 12.17
C LEU A 39 -4.24 7.91 13.52
N SER A 40 -4.26 7.14 14.61
CA SER A 40 -4.12 7.73 15.93
C SER A 40 -2.74 8.37 16.09
N ASP A 41 -2.62 9.39 16.95
CA ASP A 41 -1.33 10.04 17.22
C ASP A 41 -0.26 9.02 17.67
N ASP A 42 -0.66 8.04 18.47
CA ASP A 42 0.22 6.96 18.94
C ASP A 42 0.71 6.09 17.78
N GLU A 43 -0.17 5.70 16.85
CA GLU A 43 0.22 4.94 15.66
C GLU A 43 1.08 5.78 14.72
N PHE A 44 0.81 7.08 14.57
CA PHE A 44 1.63 7.97 13.76
C PHE A 44 3.04 8.10 14.32
N ILE A 45 3.17 8.33 15.63
CA ILE A 45 4.47 8.43 16.32
C ILE A 45 5.23 7.11 16.18
N PHE A 46 4.58 5.98 16.44
CA PHE A 46 5.21 4.66 16.33
C PHE A 46 5.72 4.39 14.91
N ASN A 47 4.91 4.65 13.89
CA ASN A 47 5.33 4.46 12.49
C ASN A 47 6.48 5.41 12.12
N ALA A 48 6.48 6.64 12.61
CA ALA A 48 7.59 7.58 12.39
C ALA A 48 8.89 7.07 13.02
N GLU A 49 8.84 6.61 14.28
CA GLU A 49 10.02 6.06 14.97
C GLU A 49 10.63 4.86 14.23
N GLU A 50 9.81 3.91 13.76
CA GLU A 50 10.29 2.76 12.99
C GLU A 50 10.97 3.18 11.68
N ILE A 51 10.41 4.17 10.96
CA ILE A 51 11.01 4.71 9.73
C ILE A 51 12.35 5.39 10.00
N PHE A 52 12.45 6.19 11.07
CA PHE A 52 13.70 6.83 11.45
C PHE A 52 14.76 5.80 11.89
N LEU A 53 14.36 4.79 12.66
CA LEU A 53 15.27 3.71 13.08
C LEU A 53 15.81 2.91 11.89
N GLU A 54 14.96 2.61 10.90
CA GLU A 54 15.41 1.95 9.66
C GLU A 54 16.39 2.85 8.90
N LEU A 55 16.10 4.16 8.82
CA LEU A 55 16.98 5.11 8.15
C LEU A 55 18.35 5.19 8.83
N ASP A 56 18.39 5.31 10.16
CA ASP A 56 19.63 5.31 10.95
C ASP A 56 20.44 4.03 10.70
N SER A 57 19.78 2.86 10.72
CA SER A 57 20.45 1.58 10.45
C SER A 57 21.05 1.53 9.05
N ARG A 58 20.39 2.13 8.06
CA ARG A 58 20.88 2.18 6.68
C ARG A 58 22.05 3.16 6.53
N GLU A 59 22.02 4.28 7.25
CA GLU A 59 23.12 5.24 7.30
C GLU A 59 24.35 4.64 8.00
N GLU A 60 24.17 3.96 9.13
CA GLU A 60 25.25 3.23 9.81
C GLU A 60 25.87 2.14 8.92
N ALA A 61 25.04 1.39 8.20
CA ALA A 61 25.52 0.37 7.26
C ALA A 61 26.30 0.99 6.09
N HIS A 62 25.90 2.19 5.63
CA HIS A 62 26.56 2.90 4.54
C HIS A 62 27.87 3.59 4.99
N ASP A 63 27.90 4.16 6.19
CA ASP A 63 29.06 4.85 6.75
C ASP A 63 30.11 3.86 7.31
N GLY A 64 29.70 2.66 7.70
CA GLY A 64 30.60 1.57 8.12
C GLY A 64 31.40 0.91 6.98
N GLU A 65 31.10 1.23 5.71
CA GLU A 65 31.79 0.71 4.53
C GLU A 65 32.83 1.70 3.93
N SER A 66 33.06 2.86 4.56
CA SER A 66 34.02 3.89 4.11
C SER A 66 35.37 3.90 4.85
#